data_AF-A0A7C1BC79-F1
#
_entry.id   AF-A0A7C1BC79-F1
#
_cell.length_a   1.000
_cell.length_b   1.000
_cell.length_c   1.000
_cell.angle_alpha   90.00
_cell.angle_beta   90.00
_cell.angle_gamma   90.00
#
_symmetry.space_group_name_H-M   'P 1'
#
loop_
_entity.id
_entity.type
_entity.pdbx_description
1 polymer ?
#
loop_
_entity_poly.entity_id
_entity_poly.type
_entity_poly.pdbx_seq_one_letter_code
_entity_poly.pdbx_strand_id
1 'polypeptide(L)'
;MNPGAKRLPWAIALVFVAVFSLALFRIVNYDIWFLLKAGDLILETGRVPTSDPFSYTSLGTPWVMHEWLFCVIAELVRRHLGLALLVVLKAIIVAAAFSIALTAATIRTKLGSGAMIVTATFVALGACASRFRFLARPHVVNFAGLAVFLLVLELFY
;
A
#
# COMPACT_ATOMS: atom_id res chain seq x y z
N MET A 1 -16.69 27.75 -14.52
CA MET A 1 -16.26 26.35 -14.30
C MET A 1 -14.76 26.36 -14.05
N ASN A 2 -14.30 26.00 -12.85
CA ASN A 2 -12.91 26.19 -12.43
C ASN A 2 -11.98 25.33 -13.31
N PRO A 3 -11.01 25.88 -14.07
CA PRO A 3 -10.17 25.11 -15.00
C PRO A 3 -9.34 24.02 -14.31
N GLY A 4 -9.09 24.13 -13.00
CA GLY A 4 -8.50 23.06 -12.17
C GLY A 4 -9.39 21.81 -12.05
N ALA A 5 -10.71 21.97 -11.95
CA ALA A 5 -11.64 20.85 -11.76
C ALA A 5 -11.68 19.89 -12.96
N LYS A 6 -11.47 20.39 -14.18
CA LYS A 6 -11.38 19.55 -15.40
C LYS A 6 -10.05 18.78 -15.49
N ARG A 7 -8.99 19.26 -14.84
CA ARG A 7 -7.65 18.65 -14.88
C ARG A 7 -7.42 17.64 -13.77
N LEU A 8 -8.20 17.71 -12.68
CA LEU A 8 -8.16 16.79 -11.55
C LEU A 8 -8.13 15.30 -11.93
N PRO A 9 -9.06 14.78 -12.75
CA PRO A 9 -9.04 13.36 -13.10
C PRO A 9 -7.77 12.96 -13.86
N TRP A 10 -7.25 13.84 -14.72
CA TRP A 10 -6.02 13.58 -15.47
C TRP A 10 -4.78 13.56 -14.59
N ALA A 11 -4.67 14.48 -13.61
CA ALA A 11 -3.55 14.46 -12.68
C ALA A 11 -3.59 13.25 -11.75
N ILE A 12 -4.78 12.86 -11.28
CA ILE A 12 -4.97 11.64 -10.50
C ILE A 12 -4.54 10.43 -11.33
N ALA A 13 -5.01 10.31 -12.57
CA ALA A 13 -4.62 9.22 -13.46
C ALA A 13 -3.09 9.18 -13.72
N LEU A 14 -2.47 10.35 -13.95
CA LEU A 14 -1.04 10.46 -14.19
C LEU A 14 -0.23 10.06 -12.94
N VAL A 15 -0.61 10.53 -11.76
CA VAL A 15 0.01 10.14 -10.49
C VAL A 15 -0.19 8.64 -10.25
N PHE A 16 -1.39 8.11 -10.47
CA PHE A 16 -1.67 6.69 -10.33
C PHE A 16 -0.74 5.85 -11.21
N VAL A 17 -0.66 6.15 -12.52
CA VAL A 17 0.17 5.41 -13.47
C VAL A 17 1.67 5.54 -13.13
N ALA A 18 2.13 6.73 -12.76
CA ALA A 18 3.51 6.97 -12.38
C ALA A 18 3.90 6.17 -11.12
N VAL A 19 3.08 6.25 -10.07
CA VAL A 19 3.35 5.55 -8.80
C VAL A 19 3.18 4.03 -8.96
N PHE A 20 2.20 3.58 -9.74
CA PHE A 20 2.03 2.17 -10.08
C PHE A 20 3.29 1.63 -10.75
N SER A 21 3.80 2.33 -11.78
CA SER A 21 5.02 1.95 -12.49
C SER A 21 6.24 1.93 -11.57
N LEU A 22 6.35 2.92 -10.68
CA LEU A 22 7.42 3.03 -9.68
C LEU A 22 7.39 1.87 -8.67
N ALA A 23 6.19 1.42 -8.29
CA ALA A 23 5.95 0.34 -7.36
C ALA A 23 5.98 -1.05 -8.03
N LEU A 24 5.96 -1.15 -9.36
CA LEU A 24 5.95 -2.41 -10.09
C LEU A 24 7.37 -2.98 -10.24
N PHE A 25 7.88 -3.59 -9.18
CA PHE A 25 9.18 -4.28 -9.18
C PHE A 25 9.11 -5.62 -8.46
N ARG A 26 10.04 -6.51 -8.79
CA ARG A 26 10.13 -7.86 -8.21
C ARG A 26 10.25 -7.80 -6.69
N ILE A 27 9.79 -8.86 -6.03
CA ILE A 27 9.91 -8.98 -4.58
C ILE A 27 11.40 -9.06 -4.22
N VAL A 28 11.90 -8.05 -3.51
CA VAL A 28 13.30 -7.95 -3.06
C VAL A 28 13.46 -8.13 -1.54
N ASN A 29 12.35 -8.38 -0.85
CA ASN A 29 12.30 -8.46 0.60
C ASN A 29 12.42 -9.91 1.07
N TYR A 30 13.37 -10.20 1.95
CA TYR A 30 13.59 -11.55 2.47
C TYR A 30 12.46 -12.02 3.39
N ASP A 31 11.85 -11.10 4.15
CA ASP A 31 10.83 -11.45 5.15
C ASP A 31 9.48 -11.87 4.55
N ILE A 32 9.28 -11.67 3.23
CA ILE A 32 8.02 -12.06 2.57
C ILE A 32 7.74 -13.56 2.67
N TRP A 33 8.78 -14.39 2.62
CA TRP A 33 8.64 -15.84 2.68
C TRP A 33 8.17 -16.29 4.06
N PHE A 34 8.67 -15.61 5.09
CA PHE A 34 8.23 -15.80 6.47
C PHE A 34 6.75 -15.42 6.63
N LEU A 35 6.34 -14.26 6.08
CA LEU A 35 4.94 -13.82 6.09
C LEU A 35 4.01 -14.79 5.36
N LEU A 36 4.42 -15.26 4.18
CA LEU A 36 3.67 -16.25 3.40
C LEU A 36 3.55 -17.58 4.16
N LYS A 37 4.65 -18.06 4.76
CA LYS A 37 4.63 -19.31 5.55
C LYS A 37 3.80 -19.18 6.82
N ALA A 38 3.80 -18.01 7.46
CA ALA A 38 2.93 -17.74 8.58
C ALA A 38 1.45 -17.72 8.15
N GLY A 39 1.13 -17.13 7.00
CA GLY A 39 -0.21 -17.16 6.41
C GLY A 39 -0.66 -18.58 6.07
N ASP A 40 0.25 -19.39 5.52
CA ASP A 40 0.05 -20.80 5.20
C ASP A 40 -0.33 -21.61 6.45
N LEU A 41 0.43 -21.42 7.54
CA LEU A 41 0.16 -22.04 8.84
C LEU A 41 -1.19 -21.62 9.43
N ILE A 42 -1.55 -20.33 9.34
CA ILE A 42 -2.86 -19.84 9.82
C ILE A 42 -3.99 -20.48 9.01
N LEU A 43 -3.86 -20.54 7.69
CA LEU A 43 -4.87 -21.14 6.81
C LEU A 43 -5.05 -22.64 7.06
N GLU A 44 -3.97 -23.36 7.38
CA GLU A 44 -4.01 -24.80 7.69
C GLU A 44 -4.60 -25.09 9.07
N THR A 45 -4.22 -24.31 10.08
CA THR A 45 -4.60 -24.58 11.48
C THR A 45 -5.86 -23.85 11.95
N GLY A 46 -6.28 -22.81 11.22
CA GLY A 46 -7.37 -21.91 11.61
C GLY A 46 -7.06 -21.06 12.85
N ARG A 47 -5.78 -20.99 13.27
CA ARG A 47 -5.36 -20.29 14.50
C ARG A 47 -4.20 -19.36 14.20
N VAL A 48 -4.16 -18.23 14.90
CA VAL A 48 -3.00 -17.33 14.88
C VAL A 48 -1.94 -17.90 15.82
N PRO A 49 -0.72 -18.21 15.34
CA PRO A 49 0.41 -18.62 16.17
C PRO A 49 0.66 -17.62 17.30
N THR A 50 0.77 -18.14 18.52
CA THR A 50 1.16 -17.39 19.72
C THR A 50 2.60 -17.64 20.14
N SER A 51 3.29 -18.56 19.46
CA SER A 51 4.69 -18.88 19.63
C SER A 51 5.38 -19.00 18.27
N ASP A 52 6.68 -18.73 18.23
CA ASP A 52 7.49 -18.77 17.01
C ASP A 52 7.76 -20.22 16.58
N PRO A 53 7.22 -20.68 15.43
CA PRO A 53 7.43 -22.04 14.95
C PRO A 53 8.58 -22.16 13.94
N PHE A 54 9.24 -21.05 13.58
CA PHE A 54 10.15 -20.97 12.44
C PHE A 54 11.60 -20.67 12.83
N SER A 55 11.83 -19.95 13.93
CA SER A 55 13.19 -19.58 14.37
C SER A 55 14.01 -20.78 14.83
N TYR A 56 15.23 -20.90 14.29
CA TYR A 56 16.17 -21.98 14.65
C TYR A 56 16.65 -21.90 16.10
N THR A 57 17.00 -20.70 16.58
CA THR A 57 17.57 -20.49 17.94
C THR A 57 16.55 -20.13 19.00
N SER A 58 15.30 -19.85 18.61
CA SER A 58 14.26 -19.27 19.50
C SER A 58 12.90 -19.93 19.29
N LEU A 59 12.93 -21.21 18.90
CA LEU A 59 11.74 -22.02 18.69
C LEU A 59 10.85 -22.04 19.93
N GLY A 60 9.55 -21.83 19.75
CA GLY A 60 8.56 -21.86 20.82
C GLY A 60 8.50 -20.59 21.69
N THR A 61 9.32 -19.58 21.43
CA THR A 61 9.24 -18.31 22.17
C THR A 61 7.93 -17.57 21.87
N PRO A 62 7.35 -16.82 22.83
CA PRO A 62 6.12 -16.06 22.60
C PRO A 62 6.25 -15.12 21.40
N TRP A 63 5.31 -15.21 20.47
CA TRP A 63 5.31 -14.41 19.25
C TRP A 63 3.96 -13.70 19.09
N VAL A 64 4.02 -12.36 19.00
CA VAL A 64 2.85 -11.53 18.71
C VAL A 64 2.79 -11.26 17.21
N MET A 65 2.04 -12.10 16.49
CA MET A 65 1.82 -11.90 15.06
C MET A 65 0.73 -10.85 14.79
N HIS A 66 1.10 -9.57 14.93
CA HIS A 66 0.24 -8.43 14.61
C HIS A 66 -0.08 -8.32 13.11
N GLU A 67 0.72 -8.94 12.25
CA GLU A 67 0.59 -8.91 10.79
C GLU A 67 -0.27 -10.06 10.21
N TRP A 68 -0.94 -10.85 11.06
CA TRP A 68 -1.60 -12.12 10.69
C TRP A 68 -2.59 -11.96 9.51
N LEU A 69 -3.40 -10.91 9.49
CA LEU A 69 -4.41 -10.71 8.45
C LEU A 69 -3.74 -10.46 7.09
N PHE A 70 -2.65 -9.70 7.08
CA PHE A 70 -1.87 -9.51 5.86
C PHE A 70 -1.23 -10.82 5.41
N CYS A 71 -0.68 -11.62 6.34
CA CYS A 71 -0.10 -12.93 6.03
C CYS A 71 -1.14 -13.83 5.33
N VAL A 72 -2.35 -13.91 5.89
CA VAL A 72 -3.46 -14.71 5.32
C VAL A 72 -3.83 -14.22 3.93
N ILE A 73 -4.05 -12.92 3.73
CA ILE A 73 -4.44 -12.37 2.43
C ILE A 73 -3.32 -12.56 1.40
N ALA A 74 -2.07 -12.27 1.76
CA ALA A 74 -0.92 -12.42 0.87
C ALA A 74 -0.75 -13.88 0.44
N GLU A 75 -0.93 -14.82 1.36
CA GLU A 75 -0.88 -16.25 1.07
C GLU A 75 -2.04 -16.71 0.19
N LEU A 76 -3.27 -16.26 0.44
CA LEU A 76 -4.42 -16.55 -0.43
C LEU A 76 -4.18 -16.06 -1.86
N VAL A 77 -3.66 -14.85 -2.02
CA VAL A 77 -3.28 -14.29 -3.33
C VAL A 77 -2.20 -15.16 -3.97
N ARG A 78 -1.15 -15.55 -3.23
CA ARG A 78 -0.09 -16.42 -3.75
C ARG A 78 -0.64 -17.77 -4.23
N ARG A 79 -1.50 -18.42 -3.43
CA ARG A 79 -2.07 -19.74 -3.73
C ARG A 79 -2.92 -19.75 -5.00
N HIS A 80 -3.76 -18.72 -5.19
CA HIS A 80 -4.74 -18.71 -6.28
C HIS A 80 -4.28 -17.94 -7.52
N LEU A 81 -3.41 -16.94 -7.35
CA LEU A 81 -3.08 -15.95 -8.39
C LEU A 81 -1.58 -15.79 -8.62
N GLY A 82 -0.76 -16.40 -7.75
CA GLY A 82 0.70 -16.39 -7.87
C GLY A 82 1.37 -15.12 -7.36
N LEU A 83 2.71 -15.18 -7.31
CA LEU A 83 3.55 -14.08 -6.80
C LEU A 83 3.51 -12.82 -7.67
N ALA A 84 3.30 -12.98 -8.98
CA ALA A 84 3.20 -11.86 -9.90
C ALA A 84 2.01 -10.96 -9.54
N LEU A 85 0.85 -11.55 -9.23
CA LEU A 85 -0.30 -10.75 -8.85
C LEU A 85 -0.15 -10.11 -7.47
N LEU A 86 0.57 -10.74 -6.54
CA LEU A 86 0.91 -10.10 -5.26
C LEU A 86 1.70 -8.79 -5.47
N VAL A 87 2.64 -8.78 -6.42
CA VAL A 87 3.39 -7.58 -6.81
C VAL A 87 2.48 -6.52 -7.42
N VAL A 88 1.59 -6.92 -8.32
CA VAL A 88 0.62 -6.02 -8.96
C VAL A 88 -0.34 -5.42 -7.93
N LEU A 89 -0.90 -6.23 -7.03
CA LEU A 89 -1.78 -5.78 -5.95
C LEU A 89 -1.09 -4.76 -5.04
N LYS A 90 0.14 -5.05 -4.62
CA LYS A 90 0.97 -4.09 -3.88
C LYS A 90 1.13 -2.77 -4.65
N ALA A 91 1.44 -2.84 -5.94
CA ALA A 91 1.59 -1.64 -6.76
C ALA A 91 0.27 -0.84 -6.88
N ILE A 92 -0.87 -1.52 -7.01
CA ILE A 92 -2.21 -0.91 -7.00
C ILE A 92 -2.47 -0.21 -5.67
N ILE A 93 -2.20 -0.87 -4.53
CA ILE A 93 -2.45 -0.30 -3.20
C ILE A 93 -1.61 0.97 -3.00
N VAL A 94 -0.33 0.94 -3.36
CA VAL A 94 0.54 2.14 -3.28
C VAL A 94 0.02 3.24 -4.20
N ALA A 95 -0.27 2.93 -5.47
CA ALA A 95 -0.77 3.92 -6.43
C ALA A 95 -2.08 4.54 -5.98
N ALA A 96 -2.99 3.73 -5.44
CA ALA A 96 -4.26 4.18 -4.87
C ALA A 96 -4.03 5.10 -3.67
N ALA A 97 -3.13 4.74 -2.75
CA ALA A 97 -2.82 5.57 -1.58
C ALA A 97 -2.37 6.99 -1.98
N PHE A 98 -1.43 7.12 -2.91
CA PHE A 98 -0.95 8.42 -3.36
C PHE A 98 -2.01 9.19 -4.18
N SER A 99 -2.84 8.49 -4.94
CA SER A 99 -3.95 9.10 -5.71
C SER A 99 -5.05 9.63 -4.79
N ILE A 100 -5.37 8.88 -3.74
CA ILE A 100 -6.31 9.30 -2.69
C ILE A 100 -5.74 10.49 -1.91
N ALA A 101 -4.45 10.47 -1.57
CA ALA A 101 -3.79 11.59 -0.90
C ALA A 101 -3.83 12.88 -1.75
N LEU A 102 -3.61 12.78 -3.07
CA LEU A 102 -3.80 13.92 -3.98
C LEU A 102 -5.25 14.40 -3.99
N THR A 103 -6.21 13.48 -4.00
CA THR A 103 -7.65 13.82 -3.95
C THR A 103 -7.99 14.55 -2.65
N ALA A 104 -7.54 14.03 -1.50
CA ALA A 104 -7.72 14.66 -0.20
C ALA A 104 -7.14 16.09 -0.19
N ALA A 105 -5.92 16.28 -0.70
CA ALA A 105 -5.27 17.59 -0.76
C ALA A 105 -5.98 18.61 -1.67
N THR A 106 -6.84 18.16 -2.59
CA THR A 106 -7.46 18.99 -3.63
C THR A 106 -8.98 19.14 -3.49
N ILE A 107 -9.64 18.37 -2.62
CA ILE A 107 -11.10 18.32 -2.54
C ILE A 107 -11.71 19.61 -1.99
N ARG A 108 -11.05 20.23 -1.01
CA ARG A 108 -11.49 21.51 -0.41
C ARG A 108 -10.84 22.73 -1.03
N THR A 109 -9.58 22.56 -1.41
CA THR A 109 -8.79 23.62 -1.96
C THR A 109 -9.29 23.83 -3.39
N LYS A 110 -9.98 24.95 -3.64
CA LYS A 110 -10.37 25.37 -5.00
C LYS A 110 -9.12 25.83 -5.78
N LEU A 111 -8.13 24.95 -5.88
CA LEU A 111 -6.81 25.24 -6.42
C LEU A 111 -6.96 25.72 -7.86
N GLY A 112 -6.31 26.84 -8.15
CA GLY A 112 -6.04 27.24 -9.52
C GLY A 112 -5.19 26.16 -10.23
N SER A 113 -5.22 26.13 -11.56
CA SER A 113 -4.57 25.07 -12.34
C SER A 113 -3.06 24.96 -12.07
N GLY A 114 -2.36 26.05 -11.76
CA GLY A 114 -0.93 26.03 -11.41
C GLY A 114 -0.68 25.34 -10.06
N ALA A 115 -1.45 25.70 -9.04
CA ALA A 115 -1.29 25.12 -7.70
C ALA A 115 -1.57 23.61 -7.70
N MET A 116 -2.53 23.16 -8.51
CA MET A 116 -2.84 21.74 -8.68
C MET A 116 -1.67 20.93 -9.28
N ILE A 117 -0.98 21.48 -10.27
CA ILE A 117 0.22 20.85 -10.87
C ILE A 117 1.36 20.77 -9.86
N VAL A 118 1.53 21.82 -9.06
CA VAL A 118 2.52 21.85 -7.99
C VAL A 118 2.22 20.76 -6.96
N THR A 119 0.99 20.67 -6.46
CA THR A 119 0.57 19.61 -5.51
C THR A 119 0.80 18.21 -6.08
N ALA A 120 0.39 17.95 -7.33
CA ALA A 120 0.61 16.65 -7.97
C ALA A 120 2.10 16.32 -8.11
N THR A 121 2.94 17.31 -8.45
CA THR A 121 4.40 17.16 -8.50
C THR A 121 4.97 16.78 -7.14
N PHE A 122 4.57 17.47 -6.06
CA PHE A 122 5.03 17.15 -4.71
C PHE A 122 4.60 15.75 -4.26
N VAL A 123 3.37 15.33 -4.58
CA VAL A 123 2.89 13.97 -4.31
C VAL A 123 3.73 12.92 -5.06
N ALA A 124 4.03 13.16 -6.34
CA ALA A 124 4.88 12.28 -7.14
C ALA A 124 6.33 12.21 -6.60
N LEU A 125 6.91 13.35 -6.20
CA LEU A 125 8.23 13.40 -5.57
C LEU A 125 8.24 12.66 -4.22
N GLY A 126 7.18 12.80 -3.42
CA GLY A 126 7.01 12.05 -2.19
C GLY A 126 6.94 10.53 -2.43
N ALA A 127 6.30 10.11 -3.52
CA ALA A 127 6.29 8.70 -3.92
C ALA A 127 7.68 8.21 -4.35
N CYS A 128 8.43 9.01 -5.12
CA CYS A 128 9.82 8.72 -5.47
C CYS A 128 10.71 8.56 -4.23
N ALA A 129 10.60 9.50 -3.28
CA ALA A 129 11.32 9.44 -2.03
C ALA A 129 10.94 8.20 -1.21
N SER A 130 9.67 7.79 -1.24
CA SER A 130 9.15 6.65 -0.49
C SER A 130 9.38 5.29 -1.16
N ARG A 131 9.97 5.24 -2.37
CA ARG A 131 10.08 4.03 -3.19
C ARG A 131 10.68 2.83 -2.45
N PHE A 132 11.70 3.06 -1.62
CA PHE A 132 12.36 2.01 -0.85
C PHE A 132 11.44 1.31 0.18
N ARG A 133 10.30 1.94 0.51
CA ARG A 133 9.25 1.37 1.36
C ARG A 133 8.17 0.64 0.56
N PHE A 134 8.20 0.57 -0.76
CA PHE A 134 7.16 -0.13 -1.54
C PHE A 134 7.38 -1.65 -1.58
N LEU A 135 7.67 -2.25 -0.42
CA LEU A 135 7.89 -3.69 -0.26
C LEU A 135 6.55 -4.40 -0.02
N ALA A 136 6.43 -5.68 -0.41
CA ALA A 136 5.27 -6.49 -0.08
C ALA A 136 5.23 -6.76 1.44
N ARG A 137 4.72 -5.79 2.20
CA ARG A 137 4.64 -5.81 3.66
C ARG A 137 3.37 -5.10 4.11
N PRO A 138 2.92 -5.35 5.34
CA PRO A 138 1.70 -4.74 5.88
C PRO A 138 1.71 -3.22 5.87
N HIS A 139 2.87 -2.59 6.03
CA HIS A 139 2.97 -1.13 6.02
C HIS A 139 2.54 -0.49 4.68
N VAL A 140 2.47 -1.23 3.57
CA VAL A 140 1.89 -0.73 2.31
C VAL A 140 0.39 -0.46 2.46
N VAL A 141 -0.31 -1.27 3.25
CA VAL A 141 -1.72 -1.05 3.57
C VAL A 141 -1.89 0.18 4.45
N ASN A 142 -0.91 0.48 5.33
CA ASN A 142 -0.96 1.67 6.18
C ASN A 142 -0.94 2.97 5.36
N PHE A 143 -0.22 3.02 4.23
CA PHE A 143 -0.28 4.19 3.34
C PHE A 143 -1.69 4.43 2.81
N ALA A 144 -2.39 3.37 2.40
CA ALA A 144 -3.77 3.47 1.94
C ALA A 144 -4.71 3.89 3.08
N GLY A 145 -4.57 3.30 4.26
CA GLY A 145 -5.34 3.67 5.44
C GLY A 145 -5.17 5.15 5.84
N LEU A 146 -3.93 5.64 5.86
CA LEU A 146 -3.64 7.05 6.12
C LEU A 146 -4.26 7.97 5.07
N ALA A 147 -4.12 7.63 3.78
CA ALA A 147 -4.69 8.42 2.70
C ALA A 147 -6.23 8.49 2.78
N VAL A 148 -6.88 7.35 3.06
CA VAL A 148 -8.33 7.30 3.28
C VAL A 148 -8.73 8.10 4.51
N PHE A 149 -7.98 8.00 5.60
CA PHE A 149 -8.23 8.78 6.81
C PHE A 149 -8.17 10.29 6.53
N LEU A 150 -7.15 10.76 5.81
CA LEU A 150 -7.05 12.16 5.38
C LEU A 150 -8.20 12.58 4.47
N LEU A 151 -8.58 11.74 3.50
CA LEU A 151 -9.73 12.02 2.64
C LEU A 151 -11.02 12.15 3.45
N VAL A 152 -11.24 11.26 4.41
CA VAL A 152 -12.41 11.30 5.30
C VAL A 152 -12.40 12.57 6.14
N LEU A 153 -11.27 12.95 6.73
CA LEU A 153 -11.16 14.21 7.46
C LEU A 153 -11.52 15.40 6.58
N GLU A 154 -10.99 15.46 5.37
CA GLU A 154 -11.30 16.49 4.38
C GLU A 154 -12.75 16.43 3.88
N LEU A 155 -13.48 15.33 4.06
CA LEU A 155 -14.91 15.30 3.74
C LEU A 155 -15.77 15.88 4.88
N PHE A 156 -15.32 15.77 6.13
CA PHE A 156 -16.13 16.15 7.30
C PHE A 156 -15.72 17.47 7.99
N TYR A 157 -14.43 17.84 8.00
CA TYR A 157 -13.89 18.99 8.77
C TYR A 157 -13.32 20.09 7.92
#